data_AF-A0A817ZMF0-F1
#
_entry.id   AF-A0A817ZMF0-F1
#
_cell.length_a   1.000
_cell.length_b   1.000
_cell.length_c   1.000
_cell.angle_alpha   90.00
_cell.angle_beta   90.00
_cell.angle_gamma   90.00
#
_symmetry.space_group_name_H-M   'P 1'
#
loop_
_entity.id
_entity.type
_entity.pdbx_description
1 polymer ?
#
loop_
_entity_poly.entity_id
_entity_poly.type
_entity_poly.pdbx_seq_one_letter_code
_entity_poly.pdbx_strand_id
1 'polypeptide(L)'
;MNGRKKEIVNEHENHQEKRYCIAIQLIFPFMIAGLGLVTAGLVLERAKELKVFKEITAIYILIPALLGLKGNLEMTLASRLSTHANIGTMDTRSELKILIIGNIVLIQLQAIVIGFLAAIVSVFISWIAQGQFNFQHALVLCSSSVSTASIASSALCLIMITVIVASHKSCIDPDNIATPIAESLGDLITLVILSIIGSFIFKTINDYIWLPIVIIGCYILLIPVWTMICARNKYVKDALIEGWSPIIAAMLISSTGGLILDFAVQTFHSIAVFQPCMNGVGGSLGAVQASRLSTAFHKKGKPGEFINEEEKKNAESCPNPIKIFCSKSSASCTVRVLLFITIPGHLTFMFLIWQLAIDHIQFPALFILYYLIAALIQVATILYIAQWLVPFVWKQGHDPDNTCIPYLTSAGDFLGTALLTCVFILLP
;
A
#
# COMPACT_ATOMS: atom_id res chain seq x y z
N MET A 1 -20.71 -45.38 -18.58
CA MET A 1 -19.82 -45.01 -17.43
C MET A 1 -18.50 -44.34 -17.82
N ASN A 2 -18.03 -44.41 -19.08
CA ASN A 2 -16.75 -43.78 -19.50
C ASN A 2 -16.84 -42.29 -19.86
N GLY A 3 -18.02 -41.74 -20.18
CA GLY A 3 -18.19 -40.31 -20.51
C GLY A 3 -18.10 -39.38 -19.31
N ARG A 4 -18.77 -39.74 -18.19
CA ARG A 4 -18.73 -38.96 -16.93
C ARG A 4 -17.34 -38.88 -16.29
N LYS A 5 -16.50 -39.92 -16.44
CA LYS A 5 -15.10 -39.86 -16.00
C LYS A 5 -14.26 -38.91 -16.85
N LYS A 6 -14.52 -38.80 -18.17
CA LYS A 6 -13.82 -37.85 -19.04
C LYS A 6 -14.23 -36.39 -18.81
N GLU A 7 -15.51 -36.12 -18.52
CA GLU A 7 -15.97 -34.77 -18.15
C GLU A 7 -15.39 -34.30 -16.81
N ILE A 8 -15.36 -35.18 -15.80
CA ILE A 8 -14.78 -34.85 -14.48
C ILE A 8 -13.26 -34.65 -14.57
N VAL A 9 -12.55 -35.39 -15.45
CA VAL A 9 -11.12 -35.19 -15.70
C VAL A 9 -10.87 -33.87 -16.45
N ASN A 10 -11.66 -33.55 -17.48
CA ASN A 10 -11.55 -32.26 -18.20
C ASN A 10 -11.88 -31.04 -17.32
N GLU A 11 -12.83 -31.15 -16.38
CA GLU A 11 -13.18 -30.05 -15.46
C GLU A 11 -12.10 -29.84 -14.38
N HIS A 12 -11.44 -30.93 -13.93
CA HIS A 12 -10.30 -30.88 -13.02
C HIS A 12 -9.02 -30.36 -13.68
N GLU A 13 -8.73 -30.75 -14.93
CA GLU A 13 -7.61 -30.23 -15.72
C GLU A 13 -7.78 -28.72 -15.98
N ASN A 14 -8.99 -28.27 -16.36
CA ASN A 14 -9.28 -26.86 -16.60
C ASN A 14 -9.19 -25.99 -15.33
N HIS A 15 -9.52 -26.54 -14.15
CA HIS A 15 -9.32 -25.84 -12.88
C HIS A 15 -7.86 -25.82 -12.41
N GLN A 16 -7.07 -26.83 -12.75
CA GLN A 16 -5.66 -26.94 -12.39
C GLN A 16 -4.79 -26.07 -13.31
N GLU A 17 -5.04 -26.06 -14.62
CA GLU A 17 -4.42 -25.13 -15.57
C GLU A 17 -4.66 -23.67 -15.17
N LYS A 18 -5.89 -23.32 -14.76
CA LYS A 18 -6.20 -21.98 -14.23
C LYS A 18 -5.36 -21.60 -13.00
N ARG A 19 -5.07 -22.55 -12.10
CA ARG A 19 -4.26 -22.30 -10.89
C ARG A 19 -2.82 -22.00 -11.23
N TYR A 20 -2.22 -22.81 -12.10
CA TYR A 20 -0.84 -22.61 -12.54
C TYR A 20 -0.69 -21.33 -13.35
N CYS A 21 -1.63 -21.00 -14.23
CA CYS A 21 -1.64 -19.72 -14.94
C CYS A 21 -1.71 -18.52 -13.98
N ILE A 22 -2.62 -18.55 -13.00
CA ILE A 22 -2.73 -17.48 -12.00
C ILE A 22 -1.44 -17.36 -11.18
N ALA A 23 -0.84 -18.48 -10.75
CA ALA A 23 0.39 -18.45 -9.97
C ALA A 23 1.55 -17.84 -10.78
N ILE A 24 1.75 -18.29 -12.03
CA ILE A 24 2.82 -17.77 -12.90
C ILE A 24 2.61 -16.28 -13.19
N GLN A 25 1.37 -15.85 -13.43
CA GLN A 25 1.03 -14.44 -13.66
C GLN A 25 1.32 -13.56 -12.44
N LEU A 26 1.23 -14.09 -11.22
CA LEU A 26 1.46 -13.33 -9.98
C LEU A 26 2.93 -13.33 -9.54
N ILE A 27 3.67 -14.41 -9.79
CA ILE A 27 5.05 -14.56 -9.29
C ILE A 27 5.98 -13.47 -9.83
N PHE A 28 6.03 -13.26 -11.14
CA PHE A 28 6.94 -12.28 -11.73
C PHE A 28 6.70 -10.84 -11.22
N PRO A 29 5.46 -10.31 -11.27
CA PRO A 29 5.19 -8.99 -10.72
C PRO A 29 5.45 -8.90 -9.21
N PHE A 30 5.13 -9.94 -8.45
CA PHE A 30 5.42 -10.01 -7.02
C PHE A 30 6.92 -9.95 -6.71
N MET A 31 7.76 -10.60 -7.53
CA MET A 31 9.22 -10.54 -7.36
C MET A 31 9.80 -9.16 -7.65
N ILE A 32 9.27 -8.46 -8.66
CA ILE A 32 9.65 -7.06 -8.95
C ILE A 32 9.26 -6.14 -7.81
N ALA A 33 8.02 -6.24 -7.33
CA ALA A 33 7.53 -5.51 -6.16
C ALA A 33 8.47 -5.72 -4.95
N GLY A 34 8.80 -6.98 -4.67
CA GLY A 34 9.69 -7.35 -3.58
C GLY A 34 11.11 -6.78 -3.65
N LEU A 35 11.70 -6.65 -4.84
CA LEU A 35 13.01 -5.98 -4.99
C LEU A 35 12.94 -4.51 -4.53
N GLY A 36 11.87 -3.82 -4.90
CA GLY A 36 11.59 -2.47 -4.42
C GLY A 36 11.44 -2.38 -2.91
N LEU A 37 10.70 -3.31 -2.30
CA LEU A 37 10.52 -3.36 -0.84
C LEU A 37 11.83 -3.68 -0.09
N VAL A 38 12.67 -4.58 -0.63
CA VAL A 38 14.00 -4.88 -0.06
C VAL A 38 14.88 -3.62 -0.11
N THR A 39 14.94 -2.95 -1.27
CA THR A 39 15.74 -1.72 -1.39
C THR A 39 15.20 -0.59 -0.51
N ALA A 40 13.88 -0.44 -0.37
CA ALA A 40 13.25 0.48 0.56
C ALA A 40 13.68 0.20 2.01
N GLY A 41 13.69 -1.08 2.42
CA GLY A 41 14.17 -1.52 3.72
C GLY A 41 15.64 -1.16 3.98
N LEU A 42 16.52 -1.41 3.01
CA LEU A 42 17.93 -1.03 3.10
C LEU A 42 18.12 0.49 3.18
N VAL A 43 17.31 1.27 2.44
CA VAL A 43 17.32 2.73 2.55
C VAL A 43 16.86 3.18 3.93
N LEU A 44 15.79 2.60 4.49
CA LEU A 44 15.32 2.93 5.84
C LEU A 44 16.36 2.59 6.90
N GLU A 45 17.00 1.43 6.79
CA GLU A 45 18.10 1.01 7.67
C GLU A 45 19.29 1.96 7.58
N ARG A 46 19.60 2.51 6.41
CA ARG A 46 20.65 3.53 6.29
C ARG A 46 20.20 4.88 6.82
N ALA A 47 18.93 5.23 6.60
CA ALA A 47 18.34 6.50 7.03
C ALA A 47 18.30 6.64 8.55
N LYS A 48 18.13 5.53 9.29
CA LYS A 48 18.17 5.52 10.76
C LYS A 48 19.47 6.10 11.33
N GLU A 49 20.57 6.04 10.57
CA GLU A 49 21.87 6.56 10.98
C GLU A 49 22.00 8.08 10.84
N LEU A 50 21.10 8.72 10.09
CA LEU A 50 21.07 10.16 9.88
C LEU A 50 20.65 10.88 11.18
N LYS A 51 21.26 12.05 11.44
CA LYS A 51 20.98 12.83 12.67
C LYS A 51 19.49 13.12 12.86
N VAL A 52 18.78 13.46 11.79
CA VAL A 52 17.35 13.78 11.84
C VAL A 52 16.51 12.59 12.34
N PHE A 53 16.85 11.36 11.96
CA PHE A 53 16.15 10.15 12.41
C PHE A 53 16.49 9.76 13.85
N LYS A 54 17.68 10.13 14.33
CA LYS A 54 18.11 9.91 15.72
C LYS A 54 17.50 10.91 16.69
N GLU A 55 17.37 12.17 16.27
CA GLU A 55 16.88 13.26 17.12
C GLU A 55 15.36 13.46 17.03
N ILE A 56 14.75 13.12 15.88
CA ILE A 56 13.30 13.22 15.65
C ILE A 56 12.73 11.83 15.38
N THR A 57 12.61 11.04 16.45
CA THR A 57 12.12 9.64 16.35
C THR A 57 10.67 9.55 15.87
N ALA A 58 9.89 10.62 16.02
CA ALA A 58 8.55 10.78 15.45
C ALA A 58 8.49 10.55 13.92
N ILE A 59 9.62 10.63 13.20
CA ILE A 59 9.70 10.24 11.79
C ILE A 59 9.33 8.76 11.58
N TYR A 60 9.65 7.87 12.51
CA TYR A 60 9.24 6.45 12.42
C TYR A 60 7.74 6.26 12.56
N ILE A 61 7.06 7.15 13.30
CA ILE A 61 5.59 7.19 13.38
C ILE A 61 5.00 7.64 12.03
N LEU A 62 5.68 8.56 11.36
CA LEU A 62 5.26 9.12 10.09
C LEU A 62 5.47 8.16 8.90
N ILE A 63 6.52 7.32 8.94
CA ILE A 63 6.90 6.46 7.80
C ILE A 63 5.76 5.56 7.33
N PRO A 64 5.15 4.68 8.16
CA PRO A 64 4.07 3.82 7.67
C PRO A 64 2.86 4.62 7.17
N ALA A 65 2.57 5.78 7.77
CA ALA A 65 1.49 6.64 7.29
C ALA A 65 1.75 7.18 5.87
N LEU A 66 2.98 7.58 5.56
CA LEU A 66 3.37 8.03 4.21
C LEU A 66 3.45 6.89 3.19
N LEU A 67 3.95 5.72 3.60
CA LEU A 67 4.01 4.53 2.75
C LEU A 67 2.60 4.00 2.42
N GLY A 68 1.71 3.94 3.42
CA GLY A 68 0.32 3.55 3.24
C GLY A 68 -0.47 4.54 2.37
N LEU A 69 -0.17 5.85 2.47
CA LEU A 69 -0.77 6.87 1.60
C LEU A 69 -0.53 6.58 0.12
N LYS A 70 0.69 6.18 -0.25
CA LYS A 70 1.05 5.83 -1.62
C LYS A 70 0.23 4.66 -2.15
N GLY A 71 0.12 3.57 -1.37
CA GLY A 71 -0.70 2.41 -1.74
C GLY A 71 -2.15 2.78 -2.08
N ASN A 72 -2.68 3.81 -1.42
CA ASN A 72 -4.05 4.26 -1.60
C ASN A 72 -4.20 5.19 -2.81
N LEU A 73 -3.27 6.11 -3.02
CA LEU A 73 -3.34 7.08 -4.12
C LEU A 73 -3.00 6.44 -5.48
N GLU A 74 -1.97 5.61 -5.52
CA GLU A 74 -1.46 5.04 -6.77
C GLU A 74 -2.33 3.91 -7.29
N MET A 75 -2.83 3.05 -6.39
CA MET A 75 -3.69 1.96 -6.79
C MET A 75 -5.06 2.47 -7.25
N THR A 76 -5.57 3.51 -6.58
CA THR A 76 -6.79 4.19 -7.01
C THR A 76 -6.60 4.88 -8.37
N LEU A 77 -5.45 5.51 -8.61
CA LEU A 77 -5.09 6.05 -9.93
C LEU A 77 -5.04 4.95 -11.00
N ALA A 78 -4.30 3.88 -10.72
CA ALA A 78 -4.11 2.77 -11.66
C ALA A 78 -5.45 2.15 -12.03
N SER A 79 -6.29 1.85 -11.05
CA SER A 79 -7.64 1.30 -11.27
C SER A 79 -8.51 2.25 -12.12
N ARG A 80 -8.53 3.55 -11.81
CA ARG A 80 -9.29 4.54 -12.60
C ARG A 80 -8.79 4.64 -14.04
N LEU A 81 -7.47 4.76 -14.23
CA LEU A 81 -6.89 4.85 -15.56
C LEU A 81 -7.08 3.55 -16.34
N SER A 82 -6.88 2.38 -15.73
CA SER A 82 -7.12 1.07 -16.35
C SER A 82 -8.58 0.92 -16.79
N THR A 83 -9.53 1.30 -15.93
CA THR A 83 -10.96 1.30 -16.26
C THR A 83 -11.25 2.19 -17.47
N HIS A 84 -10.68 3.40 -17.50
CA HIS A 84 -10.84 4.33 -18.62
C HIS A 84 -10.13 3.87 -19.91
N ALA A 85 -9.01 3.15 -19.79
CA ALA A 85 -8.32 2.52 -20.90
C ALA A 85 -9.20 1.43 -21.52
N ASN A 86 -9.77 0.54 -20.70
CA ASN A 86 -10.61 -0.57 -21.14
C ASN A 86 -11.95 -0.13 -21.76
N ILE A 87 -12.51 1.00 -21.34
CA ILE A 87 -13.73 1.58 -21.91
C ILE A 87 -13.46 2.33 -23.25
N GLY A 88 -12.19 2.53 -23.63
CA GLY A 88 -11.81 3.24 -24.87
C GLY A 88 -11.80 4.77 -24.74
N THR A 89 -12.01 5.31 -23.52
CA THR A 89 -12.00 6.76 -23.28
C THR A 89 -10.59 7.39 -23.43
N MET A 90 -9.54 6.57 -23.52
CA MET A 90 -8.17 7.03 -23.74
C MET A 90 -7.80 7.27 -25.20
N ASP A 91 -8.67 6.92 -26.16
CA ASP A 91 -8.35 7.02 -27.60
C ASP A 91 -8.31 8.48 -28.09
N THR A 92 -9.02 9.37 -27.40
CA THR A 92 -9.04 10.80 -27.74
C THR A 92 -8.01 11.59 -26.92
N ARG A 93 -7.04 12.23 -27.60
CA ARG A 93 -5.96 13.00 -26.94
C ARG A 93 -6.47 14.12 -26.02
N SER A 94 -7.59 14.76 -26.33
CA SER A 94 -8.17 15.80 -25.47
C SER A 94 -8.74 15.21 -24.18
N GLU A 95 -9.49 14.11 -24.26
CA GLU A 95 -10.06 13.44 -23.10
C GLU A 95 -8.97 12.82 -22.21
N LEU A 96 -7.96 12.21 -22.82
CA LEU A 96 -6.79 11.67 -22.12
C LEU A 96 -6.07 12.75 -21.31
N LYS A 97 -5.87 13.95 -21.87
CA LYS A 97 -5.27 15.08 -21.14
C LYS A 97 -6.12 15.52 -19.95
N ILE A 98 -7.44 15.63 -20.12
CA ILE A 98 -8.35 16.03 -19.03
C ILE A 98 -8.35 14.99 -17.90
N LEU A 99 -8.32 13.69 -18.26
CA LEU A 99 -8.24 12.58 -17.31
C LEU A 99 -6.91 12.61 -16.54
N ILE A 100 -5.79 12.74 -17.23
CA ILE A 100 -4.45 12.78 -16.63
C ILE A 100 -4.30 13.98 -15.70
N ILE A 101 -4.62 15.18 -16.18
CA ILE A 101 -4.50 16.41 -15.38
C ILE A 101 -5.39 16.33 -14.14
N GLY A 102 -6.63 15.85 -14.30
CA GLY A 102 -7.55 15.68 -13.16
C GLY A 102 -6.99 14.78 -12.08
N ASN A 103 -6.45 13.61 -12.46
CA ASN A 103 -5.91 12.67 -11.50
C ASN A 103 -4.60 13.14 -10.86
N ILE A 104 -3.69 13.78 -11.62
CA ILE A 104 -2.46 14.39 -11.05
C ILE A 104 -2.84 15.41 -9.98
N VAL A 105 -3.80 16.30 -10.28
CA VAL A 105 -4.22 17.35 -9.34
C VAL A 105 -4.91 16.76 -8.11
N LEU A 106 -5.75 15.73 -8.29
CA LEU A 106 -6.38 15.04 -7.17
C LEU A 106 -5.34 14.39 -6.25
N ILE A 107 -4.37 13.68 -6.82
CA ILE A 107 -3.29 13.06 -6.06
C ILE A 107 -2.46 14.11 -5.32
N GLN A 108 -2.15 15.24 -5.95
CA GLN A 108 -1.42 16.32 -5.27
C GLN A 108 -2.21 16.90 -4.10
N LEU A 109 -3.51 17.13 -4.28
CA LEU A 109 -4.37 17.58 -3.20
C LEU A 109 -4.38 16.58 -2.03
N GLN A 110 -4.61 15.30 -2.32
CA GLN A 110 -4.65 14.25 -1.29
C GLN A 110 -3.28 14.06 -0.62
N ALA A 111 -2.19 14.11 -1.38
CA ALA A 111 -0.83 14.01 -0.86
C ALA A 111 -0.49 15.17 0.10
N ILE A 112 -0.86 16.41 -0.25
CA ILE A 112 -0.64 17.57 0.61
C ILE A 112 -1.44 17.46 1.90
N VAL A 113 -2.75 17.18 1.81
CA VAL A 113 -3.63 17.13 2.96
C VAL A 113 -3.25 15.97 3.89
N ILE A 114 -3.06 14.77 3.34
CA ILE A 114 -2.76 13.60 4.16
C ILE A 114 -1.32 13.63 4.68
N GLY A 115 -0.34 14.12 3.90
CA GLY A 115 1.02 14.31 4.38
C GLY A 115 1.10 15.30 5.54
N PHE A 116 0.36 16.40 5.47
CA PHE A 116 0.27 17.36 6.58
C PHE A 116 -0.45 16.76 7.81
N LEU A 117 -1.57 16.06 7.59
CA LEU A 117 -2.31 15.41 8.67
C LEU A 117 -1.49 14.31 9.36
N ALA A 118 -0.78 13.48 8.60
CA ALA A 118 0.12 12.45 9.11
C ALA A 118 1.24 13.05 9.97
N ALA A 119 1.80 14.20 9.58
CA ALA A 119 2.79 14.90 10.38
C ALA A 119 2.20 15.43 11.69
N ILE A 120 1.00 16.01 11.67
CA ILE A 120 0.31 16.45 12.89
C ILE A 120 0.05 15.28 13.83
N VAL A 121 -0.43 14.16 13.30
CA VAL A 121 -0.69 12.95 14.08
C VAL A 121 0.61 12.41 14.68
N SER A 122 1.69 12.34 13.89
CA SER A 122 3.02 11.93 14.37
C SER A 122 3.53 12.84 15.49
N VAL A 123 3.45 14.18 15.33
CA VAL A 123 3.83 15.15 16.35
C VAL A 123 2.99 14.98 17.62
N PHE A 124 1.69 14.80 17.48
CA PHE A 124 0.77 14.64 18.61
C PHE A 124 1.04 13.36 19.39
N ILE A 125 1.20 12.23 18.69
CA ILE A 125 1.56 10.95 19.31
C ILE A 125 2.91 11.04 20.02
N SER A 126 3.92 11.65 19.36
CA SER A 126 5.24 11.84 19.96
C SER A 126 5.20 12.73 21.20
N TRP A 127 4.39 13.78 21.19
CA TRP A 127 4.21 14.66 22.36
C TRP A 127 3.60 13.90 23.54
N ILE A 128 2.59 13.06 23.30
CA ILE A 128 1.99 12.22 24.35
C ILE A 128 3.01 11.20 24.88
N ALA A 129 3.79 10.56 24.00
CA ALA A 129 4.72 9.51 24.39
C ALA A 129 5.94 10.04 25.18
N GLN A 130 6.49 11.19 24.77
CA GLN A 130 7.73 11.74 25.35
C GLN A 130 7.47 12.83 26.41
N GLY A 131 6.25 13.37 26.49
CA GLY A 131 5.88 14.44 27.43
C GLY A 131 6.51 15.81 27.13
N GLN A 132 7.25 15.95 26.03
CA GLN A 132 7.89 17.21 25.62
C GLN A 132 7.47 17.60 24.20
N PHE A 133 7.13 18.88 24.02
CA PHE A 133 6.80 19.43 22.71
C PHE A 133 7.95 20.30 22.21
N ASN A 134 8.60 19.88 21.11
CA ASN A 134 9.61 20.67 20.43
C ASN A 134 9.05 21.26 19.13
N PHE A 135 8.89 22.59 19.10
CA PHE A 135 8.34 23.31 17.96
C PHE A 135 9.20 23.20 16.69
N GLN A 136 10.53 23.18 16.81
CA GLN A 136 11.41 23.01 15.65
C GLN A 136 11.27 21.61 15.05
N HIS A 137 11.16 20.58 15.89
CA HIS A 137 10.92 19.21 15.41
C HIS A 137 9.57 19.09 14.71
N ALA A 138 8.53 19.74 15.24
CA ALA A 138 7.23 19.80 14.59
C ALA A 138 7.29 20.48 13.21
N LEU A 139 8.02 21.60 13.07
CA LEU A 139 8.23 22.27 11.79
C LEU A 139 8.98 21.38 10.79
N VAL A 140 10.04 20.69 11.22
CA VAL A 140 10.79 19.74 10.38
C VAL A 140 9.89 18.61 9.91
N LEU A 141 9.11 17.98 10.80
CA LEU A 141 8.16 16.92 10.46
C LEU A 141 7.10 17.38 9.46
N CYS A 142 6.42 18.50 9.74
CA CYS A 142 5.35 19.01 8.88
C CYS A 142 5.86 19.37 7.48
N SER A 143 6.97 20.10 7.39
CA SER A 143 7.53 20.55 6.11
C SER A 143 8.16 19.40 5.31
N SER A 144 8.88 18.47 5.96
CA SER A 144 9.44 17.31 5.28
C SER A 144 8.36 16.33 4.83
N SER A 145 7.33 16.08 5.65
CA SER A 145 6.22 15.20 5.31
C SER A 145 5.44 15.69 4.10
N VAL A 146 4.97 16.95 4.13
CA VAL A 146 4.15 17.49 3.03
C VAL A 146 4.94 17.56 1.71
N SER A 147 6.22 17.94 1.79
CA SER A 147 7.09 17.99 0.62
C SER A 147 7.35 16.59 0.07
N THR A 148 7.62 15.63 0.95
CA THR A 148 7.84 14.24 0.56
C THR A 148 6.59 13.66 -0.09
N ALA A 149 5.43 13.78 0.56
CA ALA A 149 4.17 13.26 0.04
C ALA A 149 3.87 13.83 -1.35
N SER A 150 4.01 15.15 -1.53
CA SER A 150 3.76 15.83 -2.80
C SER A 150 4.75 15.42 -3.91
N ILE A 151 6.06 15.44 -3.62
CA ILE A 151 7.11 15.16 -4.63
C ILE A 151 7.12 13.67 -4.98
N ALA A 152 7.05 12.78 -3.99
CA ALA A 152 7.00 11.33 -4.22
C ALA A 152 5.76 10.95 -5.04
N SER A 153 4.58 11.41 -4.62
CA SER A 153 3.33 11.12 -5.35
C SER A 153 3.32 11.73 -6.76
N SER A 154 3.95 12.90 -6.97
CA SER A 154 4.11 13.47 -8.31
C SER A 154 4.98 12.59 -9.20
N ALA A 155 6.16 12.21 -8.69
CA ALA A 155 7.13 11.41 -9.44
C ALA A 155 6.54 10.04 -9.82
N LEU A 156 5.92 9.37 -8.86
CA LEU A 156 5.29 8.08 -9.06
C LEU A 156 4.09 8.16 -9.99
N CYS A 157 3.24 9.20 -9.85
CA CYS A 157 2.11 9.40 -10.75
C CYS A 157 2.56 9.55 -12.22
N LEU A 158 3.62 10.31 -12.49
CA LEU A 158 4.17 10.46 -13.85
C LEU A 158 4.71 9.15 -14.41
N ILE A 159 5.42 8.37 -13.59
CA ILE A 159 5.90 7.03 -13.97
C ILE A 159 4.71 6.14 -14.32
N MET A 160 3.71 6.10 -13.44
CA MET A 160 2.52 5.25 -13.60
C MET A 160 1.70 5.60 -14.83
N ILE A 161 1.44 6.90 -15.07
CA ILE A 161 0.75 7.35 -16.28
C ILE A 161 1.53 6.92 -17.53
N THR A 162 2.85 7.07 -17.52
CA THR A 162 3.70 6.67 -18.65
C THR A 162 3.61 5.18 -18.92
N VAL A 163 3.70 4.36 -17.87
CA VAL A 163 3.57 2.91 -17.95
C VAL A 163 2.18 2.53 -18.48
N ILE A 164 1.10 3.07 -17.92
CA ILE A 164 -0.27 2.72 -18.32
C ILE A 164 -0.53 3.08 -19.79
N VAL A 165 -0.14 4.29 -20.22
CA VAL A 165 -0.32 4.73 -21.62
C VAL A 165 0.55 3.91 -22.57
N ALA A 166 1.77 3.53 -22.19
CA ALA A 166 2.65 2.68 -22.99
C ALA A 166 2.11 1.24 -23.11
N SER A 167 1.60 0.67 -22.01
CA SER A 167 0.97 -0.65 -21.97
C SER A 167 -0.28 -0.68 -22.87
N HIS A 168 -1.14 0.34 -22.77
CA HIS A 168 -2.32 0.47 -23.62
C HIS A 168 -1.95 0.49 -25.12
N LYS A 169 -0.92 1.27 -25.50
CA LYS A 169 -0.42 1.30 -26.89
C LYS A 169 0.16 -0.03 -27.37
N SER A 170 0.64 -0.86 -26.45
CA SER A 170 1.24 -2.16 -26.73
C SER A 170 0.24 -3.33 -26.62
N CYS A 171 -1.05 -3.03 -26.40
CA CYS A 171 -2.10 -4.02 -26.13
C CYS A 171 -1.78 -4.97 -24.97
N ILE A 172 -1.01 -4.49 -23.99
CA ILE A 172 -0.75 -5.19 -22.74
C ILE A 172 -1.65 -4.59 -21.67
N ASP A 173 -2.29 -5.45 -20.88
CA ASP A 173 -3.09 -5.01 -19.74
C ASP A 173 -2.22 -4.16 -18.79
N PRO A 174 -2.56 -2.89 -18.58
CA PRO A 174 -1.76 -1.99 -17.75
C PRO A 174 -1.66 -2.47 -16.31
N ASP A 175 -2.65 -3.21 -15.78
CA ASP A 175 -2.65 -3.63 -14.37
C ASP A 175 -1.55 -4.67 -14.07
N ASN A 176 -1.13 -5.43 -15.09
CA ASN A 176 -0.05 -6.43 -14.98
C ASN A 176 1.35 -5.82 -14.89
N ILE A 177 1.52 -4.55 -15.28
CA ILE A 177 2.83 -3.86 -15.30
C ILE A 177 2.85 -2.67 -14.33
N ALA A 178 1.74 -1.93 -14.24
CA ALA A 178 1.66 -0.72 -13.45
C ALA A 178 1.63 -1.04 -11.94
N THR A 179 0.82 -1.99 -11.51
CA THR A 179 0.69 -2.37 -10.08
C THR A 179 2.03 -2.76 -9.44
N PRO A 180 2.86 -3.63 -10.05
CA PRO A 180 4.18 -4.00 -9.52
C PRO A 180 5.20 -2.86 -9.52
N ILE A 181 5.13 -1.98 -10.52
CA ILE A 181 6.02 -0.81 -10.60
C ILE A 181 5.66 0.21 -9.51
N ALA A 182 4.37 0.49 -9.31
CA ALA A 182 3.89 1.30 -8.20
C ALA A 182 4.40 0.73 -6.88
N GLU A 183 4.16 -0.56 -6.65
CA GLU A 183 4.54 -1.22 -5.41
C GLU A 183 6.06 -1.18 -5.17
N SER A 184 6.87 -1.55 -6.17
CA SER A 184 8.33 -1.56 -6.04
C SER A 184 8.95 -0.17 -5.83
N LEU A 185 8.57 0.82 -6.64
CA LEU A 185 9.24 2.12 -6.63
C LEU A 185 8.72 3.03 -5.53
N GLY A 186 7.45 2.96 -5.16
CA GLY A 186 6.91 4.04 -4.35
C GLY A 186 7.39 4.08 -2.91
N ASP A 187 7.69 2.95 -2.29
CA ASP A 187 8.23 2.95 -0.92
C ASP A 187 9.68 3.45 -0.93
N LEU A 188 10.44 2.98 -1.91
CA LEU A 188 11.80 3.42 -2.16
C LEU A 188 11.88 4.93 -2.41
N ILE A 189 11.09 5.45 -3.35
CA ILE A 189 11.06 6.87 -3.71
C ILE A 189 10.63 7.71 -2.50
N THR A 190 9.59 7.29 -1.77
CA THR A 190 9.09 8.02 -0.59
C THR A 190 10.16 8.10 0.50
N LEU A 191 10.81 6.98 0.85
CA LEU A 191 11.85 6.95 1.89
C LEU A 191 13.11 7.72 1.49
N VAL A 192 13.53 7.63 0.23
CA VAL A 192 14.67 8.40 -0.28
C VAL A 192 14.39 9.90 -0.19
N ILE A 193 13.22 10.34 -0.68
CA ILE A 193 12.84 11.76 -0.64
C ILE A 193 12.69 12.24 0.81
N LEU A 194 12.04 11.46 1.68
CA LEU A 194 11.90 11.79 3.10
C LEU A 194 13.26 11.97 3.77
N SER A 195 14.19 11.07 3.49
CA SER A 195 15.53 11.11 4.07
C SER A 195 16.32 12.33 3.63
N ILE A 196 16.22 12.69 2.34
CA ILE A 196 16.91 13.86 1.77
C ILE A 196 16.30 15.15 2.30
N ILE A 197 14.98 15.33 2.16
CA ILE A 197 14.29 16.55 2.55
C ILE A 197 14.34 16.73 4.07
N GLY A 198 14.06 15.68 4.84
CA GLY A 198 14.14 15.70 6.29
C GLY A 198 15.52 16.12 6.78
N SER A 199 16.58 15.52 6.22
CA SER A 199 17.97 15.88 6.59
C SER A 199 18.34 17.31 6.18
N PHE A 200 17.89 17.76 5.02
CA PHE A 200 18.14 19.11 4.53
C PHE A 200 17.49 20.15 5.45
N ILE A 201 16.18 20.03 5.70
CA ILE A 201 15.43 20.97 6.53
C ILE A 201 15.98 20.95 7.96
N PHE A 202 16.23 19.76 8.52
CA PHE A 202 16.81 19.61 9.85
C PHE A 202 18.17 20.28 9.99
N LYS A 203 19.05 20.16 8.99
CA LYS A 203 20.36 20.84 9.02
C LYS A 203 20.23 22.36 9.00
N THR A 204 19.22 22.89 8.32
CA THR A 204 19.02 24.33 8.15
C THR A 204 18.14 24.99 9.22
N ILE A 205 17.43 24.21 10.06
CA ILE A 205 16.38 24.72 10.95
C ILE A 205 16.90 25.73 11.98
N ASN A 206 18.14 25.56 12.45
CA ASN A 206 18.75 26.41 13.47
C ASN A 206 19.10 27.79 12.90
N ASP A 207 19.51 27.86 11.63
CA ASP A 207 19.90 29.11 10.96
C ASP A 207 18.71 29.79 10.26
N TYR A 208 17.77 29.01 9.75
CA TYR A 208 16.71 29.47 8.85
C TYR A 208 15.33 28.89 9.22
N ILE A 209 14.82 29.19 10.42
CA ILE A 209 13.51 28.71 10.88
C ILE A 209 12.34 29.14 9.98
N TRP A 210 12.49 30.23 9.23
CA TRP A 210 11.46 30.71 8.28
C TRP A 210 11.28 29.77 7.08
N LEU A 211 12.29 28.99 6.70
CA LEU A 211 12.26 28.12 5.52
C LEU A 211 11.15 27.06 5.59
N PRO A 212 11.06 26.19 6.63
CA PRO A 212 9.97 25.22 6.73
C PRO A 212 8.60 25.87 6.87
N ILE A 213 8.50 27.06 7.49
CA ILE A 213 7.24 27.81 7.61
C ILE A 213 6.75 28.24 6.23
N VAL A 214 7.66 28.79 5.40
CA VAL A 214 7.33 29.17 4.02
C VAL A 214 6.94 27.95 3.19
N ILE A 215 7.65 26.83 3.31
CA ILE A 215 7.30 25.57 2.62
C ILE A 215 5.87 25.15 2.99
N ILE A 216 5.55 25.07 4.28
CA ILE A 216 4.21 24.71 4.76
C ILE A 216 3.17 25.71 4.24
N GLY A 217 3.44 27.01 4.34
CA GLY A 217 2.56 28.06 3.84
C GLY A 217 2.26 27.95 2.35
N CYS A 218 3.28 27.69 1.52
CA CYS A 218 3.12 27.46 0.08
C CYS A 218 2.21 26.27 -0.20
N TYR A 219 2.39 25.14 0.48
CA TYR A 219 1.54 23.97 0.29
C TYR A 219 0.09 24.21 0.73
N ILE A 220 -0.13 24.90 1.85
CA ILE A 220 -1.48 25.27 2.32
C ILE A 220 -2.19 26.16 1.29
N LEU A 221 -1.48 27.12 0.68
CA LEU A 221 -2.05 27.99 -0.35
C LEU A 221 -2.39 27.25 -1.65
N LEU A 222 -1.75 26.12 -1.95
CA LEU A 222 -2.05 25.29 -3.11
C LEU A 222 -3.34 24.45 -2.94
N ILE A 223 -3.74 24.12 -1.71
CA ILE A 223 -4.94 23.33 -1.42
C ILE A 223 -6.20 23.90 -2.09
N PRO A 224 -6.59 25.18 -1.91
CA PRO A 224 -7.80 25.72 -2.55
C PRO A 224 -7.71 25.71 -4.08
N VAL A 225 -6.51 25.91 -4.64
CA VAL A 225 -6.28 25.88 -6.08
C VAL A 225 -6.53 24.48 -6.63
N TRP A 226 -5.95 23.45 -6.02
CA TRP A 226 -6.15 22.06 -6.44
C TRP A 226 -7.59 21.59 -6.24
N THR A 227 -8.22 21.95 -5.12
CA THR A 227 -9.64 21.67 -4.87
C THR A 227 -10.53 22.28 -5.95
N MET A 228 -10.29 23.54 -6.34
CA MET A 228 -11.06 24.19 -7.40
C MET A 228 -10.91 23.50 -8.76
N ILE A 229 -9.69 23.07 -9.10
CA ILE A 229 -9.42 22.36 -10.36
C ILE A 229 -10.07 20.98 -10.36
N CYS A 230 -9.98 20.22 -9.25
CA CYS A 230 -10.64 18.92 -9.09
C CYS A 230 -12.16 19.03 -9.19
N ALA A 231 -12.76 20.02 -8.53
CA ALA A 231 -14.22 20.22 -8.52
C ALA A 231 -14.79 20.52 -9.91
N ARG A 232 -13.98 21.08 -10.81
CA ARG A 232 -14.35 21.37 -12.21
C ARG A 232 -14.11 20.20 -13.17
N ASN A 233 -13.39 19.16 -12.74
CA ASN A 233 -13.02 18.05 -13.61
C ASN A 233 -14.02 16.89 -13.50
N LYS A 234 -14.64 16.54 -14.63
CA LYS A 234 -15.70 15.52 -14.72
C LYS A 234 -15.28 14.12 -14.24
N TYR A 235 -13.99 13.79 -14.28
CA TYR A 235 -13.48 12.45 -13.95
C TYR A 235 -13.08 12.28 -12.48
N VAL A 236 -12.81 13.37 -11.76
CA VAL A 236 -12.28 13.30 -10.38
C VAL A 236 -13.15 14.01 -9.34
N LYS A 237 -14.20 14.72 -9.76
CA LYS A 237 -15.09 15.44 -8.83
C LYS A 237 -15.76 14.52 -7.80
N ASP A 238 -16.15 13.31 -8.18
CA ASP A 238 -16.85 12.38 -7.28
C ASP A 238 -15.84 11.78 -6.28
N ALA A 239 -14.64 11.45 -6.78
CA ALA A 239 -13.51 11.04 -5.97
C ALA A 239 -13.05 12.10 -4.96
N LEU A 240 -13.19 13.39 -5.28
CA LEU A 240 -12.90 14.50 -4.37
C LEU A 240 -13.86 14.52 -3.17
N ILE A 241 -15.09 14.04 -3.31
CA ILE A 241 -16.10 14.08 -2.26
C ILE A 241 -16.04 12.80 -1.42
N GLU A 242 -15.99 11.64 -2.07
CA GLU A 242 -16.14 10.33 -1.39
C GLU A 242 -14.81 9.73 -0.91
N GLY A 243 -13.68 10.14 -1.49
CA GLY A 243 -12.39 9.46 -1.28
C GLY A 243 -11.70 9.70 0.06
N TRP A 244 -12.17 10.62 0.91
CA TRP A 244 -11.43 11.04 2.12
C TRP A 244 -11.51 10.04 3.27
N SER A 245 -12.69 9.47 3.52
CA SER A 245 -12.91 8.62 4.70
C SER A 245 -11.98 7.40 4.73
N PRO A 246 -11.81 6.63 3.63
CA PRO A 246 -10.91 5.48 3.63
C PRO A 246 -9.44 5.89 3.79
N ILE A 247 -9.01 6.98 3.14
CA ILE A 247 -7.61 7.42 3.13
C ILE A 247 -7.21 7.96 4.52
N ILE A 248 -8.04 8.79 5.15
CA ILE A 248 -7.76 9.33 6.48
C ILE A 248 -7.74 8.22 7.52
N ALA A 249 -8.73 7.32 7.48
CA ALA A 249 -8.78 6.20 8.42
C ALA A 249 -7.59 5.24 8.24
N ALA A 250 -7.20 4.95 6.99
CA ALA A 250 -5.99 4.17 6.69
C ALA A 250 -4.73 4.84 7.25
N MET A 251 -4.57 6.15 7.04
CA MET A 251 -3.43 6.91 7.59
C MET A 251 -3.38 6.83 9.13
N LEU A 252 -4.52 6.93 9.81
CA LEU A 252 -4.58 6.81 11.27
C LEU A 252 -4.18 5.39 11.74
N ILE A 253 -4.64 4.35 11.04
CA ILE A 253 -4.26 2.95 11.34
C ILE A 253 -2.76 2.73 11.08
N SER A 254 -2.22 3.19 9.96
CA SER A 254 -0.78 3.05 9.68
C SER A 254 0.07 3.84 10.69
N SER A 255 -0.42 4.99 11.19
CA SER A 255 0.27 5.77 12.23
C SER A 255 0.43 5.00 13.55
N THR A 256 -0.53 4.14 13.93
CA THR A 256 -0.36 3.28 15.12
C THR A 256 0.69 2.21 14.89
N GLY A 257 0.78 1.66 13.67
CA GLY A 257 1.92 0.83 13.24
C GLY A 257 3.25 1.57 13.32
N GLY A 258 3.27 2.85 12.96
CA GLY A 258 4.43 3.72 13.09
C GLY A 258 4.90 3.92 14.54
N LEU A 259 4.00 3.98 15.52
CA LEU A 259 4.38 4.02 16.94
C LEU A 259 5.09 2.72 17.37
N ILE A 260 4.63 1.57 16.87
CA ILE A 260 5.31 0.29 17.12
C ILE A 260 6.68 0.28 16.45
N LEU A 261 6.78 0.82 15.23
CA LEU A 261 8.05 0.93 14.51
C LEU A 261 9.05 1.81 15.26
N ASP A 262 8.60 2.95 15.79
CA ASP A 262 9.44 3.86 16.59
C ASP A 262 10.06 3.13 17.79
N PHE A 263 9.23 2.45 18.58
CA PHE A 263 9.71 1.62 19.70
C PHE A 263 10.69 0.54 19.23
N ALA A 264 10.37 -0.15 18.14
CA ALA A 264 11.13 -1.31 17.72
C ALA A 264 12.48 -0.95 17.12
N VAL A 265 12.59 0.14 16.34
CA VAL A 265 13.87 0.62 15.78
C VAL A 265 14.81 1.11 16.87
N GLN A 266 14.28 1.69 17.95
CA GLN A 266 15.08 2.09 19.11
C GLN A 266 15.58 0.90 19.93
N THR A 267 14.84 -0.22 19.91
CA THR A 267 15.11 -1.40 20.76
C THR A 267 15.95 -2.46 20.05
N PHE A 268 15.70 -2.71 18.77
CA PHE A 268 16.26 -3.83 18.03
C PHE A 268 17.09 -3.39 16.83
N HIS A 269 18.28 -3.96 16.70
CA HIS A 269 19.12 -3.71 15.55
C HIS A 269 18.53 -4.35 14.28
N SER A 270 18.57 -3.63 13.16
CA SER A 270 18.17 -4.07 11.82
C SER A 270 16.70 -4.48 11.61
N ILE A 271 15.79 -4.20 12.53
CA ILE A 271 14.35 -4.40 12.29
C ILE A 271 13.85 -3.55 11.11
N ALA A 272 14.44 -2.37 10.91
CA ALA A 272 14.03 -1.41 9.90
C ALA A 272 14.17 -1.95 8.46
N VAL A 273 15.14 -2.85 8.22
CA VAL A 273 15.33 -3.50 6.91
C VAL A 273 14.12 -4.36 6.53
N PHE A 274 13.51 -5.01 7.51
CA PHE A 274 12.43 -5.97 7.28
C PHE A 274 11.05 -5.33 7.22
N GLN A 275 10.89 -4.10 7.73
CA GLN A 275 9.59 -3.47 7.84
C GLN A 275 8.92 -3.25 6.47
N PRO A 276 9.57 -2.66 5.44
CA PRO A 276 8.91 -2.48 4.15
C PRO A 276 8.55 -3.80 3.48
N CYS A 277 9.38 -4.84 3.64
CA CYS A 277 9.08 -6.17 3.12
C CYS A 277 7.88 -6.82 3.82
N MET A 278 7.82 -6.75 5.15
CA MET A 278 6.72 -7.34 5.92
C MET A 278 5.40 -6.63 5.62
N ASN A 279 5.40 -5.30 5.66
CA ASN A 279 4.19 -4.51 5.46
C ASN A 279 3.74 -4.50 3.99
N GLY A 280 4.67 -4.25 3.06
CA GLY A 280 4.39 -4.15 1.64
C GLY A 280 3.81 -5.44 1.04
N VAL A 281 4.42 -6.60 1.35
CA VAL A 281 3.93 -7.91 0.86
C VAL A 281 2.53 -8.21 1.39
N GLY A 282 2.28 -7.99 2.67
CA GLY A 282 0.95 -8.21 3.26
C GLY A 282 -0.11 -7.32 2.61
N GLY A 283 0.19 -6.02 2.51
CA GLY A 283 -0.71 -5.02 1.92
C GLY A 283 -1.04 -5.31 0.46
N SER A 284 -0.05 -5.68 -0.36
CA SER A 284 -0.26 -5.92 -1.79
C SER A 284 -1.01 -7.20 -2.10
N LEU A 285 -0.70 -8.30 -1.40
CA LEU A 285 -1.45 -9.54 -1.55
C LEU A 285 -2.91 -9.34 -1.12
N GLY A 286 -3.14 -8.55 -0.06
CA GLY A 286 -4.47 -8.12 0.37
C GLY A 286 -5.21 -7.32 -0.70
N ALA A 287 -4.53 -6.35 -1.31
CA ALA A 287 -5.09 -5.50 -2.35
C ALA A 287 -5.42 -6.28 -3.64
N VAL A 288 -4.55 -7.19 -4.07
CA VAL A 288 -4.81 -8.11 -5.19
C VAL A 288 -6.05 -8.95 -4.91
N GLN A 289 -6.18 -9.47 -3.69
CA GLN A 289 -7.37 -10.24 -3.30
C GLN A 289 -8.63 -9.38 -3.30
N ALA A 290 -8.56 -8.15 -2.79
CA ALA A 290 -9.69 -7.23 -2.76
C ALA A 290 -10.15 -6.86 -4.18
N SER A 291 -9.22 -6.51 -5.06
CA SER A 291 -9.51 -6.13 -6.45
C SER A 291 -10.13 -7.29 -7.24
N ARG A 292 -9.65 -8.52 -7.07
CA ARG A 292 -10.25 -9.69 -7.72
C ARG A 292 -11.65 -10.01 -7.20
N LEU A 293 -11.91 -9.79 -5.90
CA LEU A 293 -13.25 -9.92 -5.33
C LEU A 293 -14.17 -8.81 -5.86
N SER A 294 -13.72 -7.56 -5.86
CA SER A 294 -14.43 -6.39 -6.41
C SER A 294 -14.84 -6.64 -7.85
N THR A 295 -13.90 -7.06 -8.70
CA THR A 295 -14.16 -7.41 -10.11
C THR A 295 -15.19 -8.52 -10.25
N ALA A 296 -15.20 -9.51 -9.35
CA ALA A 296 -16.18 -10.59 -9.38
C ALA A 296 -17.60 -10.11 -9.02
N PHE A 297 -17.72 -9.09 -8.16
CA PHE A 297 -19.00 -8.43 -7.86
C PHE A 297 -19.45 -7.50 -8.99
N HIS A 298 -18.55 -6.68 -9.56
CA HIS A 298 -18.84 -5.81 -10.71
C HIS A 298 -19.30 -6.57 -11.96
N LYS A 299 -18.87 -7.84 -12.12
CA LYS A 299 -19.38 -8.72 -13.19
C LYS A 299 -20.84 -9.15 -12.99
N LYS A 300 -21.38 -9.03 -11.77
CA LYS A 300 -22.72 -9.49 -11.38
C LYS A 300 -23.74 -8.36 -11.29
N GLY A 301 -23.30 -7.13 -11.03
CA GLY A 301 -24.17 -5.98 -10.88
C GLY A 301 -23.41 -4.74 -10.46
N LYS A 302 -24.14 -3.68 -10.12
CA LYS A 302 -23.58 -2.44 -9.57
C LYS A 302 -23.42 -2.53 -8.05
N PRO A 303 -22.58 -1.69 -7.42
CA PRO A 303 -22.47 -1.63 -5.96
C PRO A 303 -23.84 -1.58 -5.28
N GLY A 304 -24.05 -2.45 -4.30
CA GLY A 304 -25.33 -2.60 -3.58
C GLY A 304 -26.29 -3.63 -4.18
N GLU A 305 -26.07 -4.08 -5.43
CA GLU A 305 -26.89 -5.10 -6.08
C GLU A 305 -26.36 -6.51 -5.77
N PHE A 306 -27.27 -7.40 -5.40
CA PHE A 306 -27.00 -8.83 -5.23
C PHE A 306 -27.96 -9.62 -6.11
N ILE A 307 -27.48 -10.70 -6.72
CA ILE A 307 -28.31 -11.53 -7.61
C ILE A 307 -29.40 -12.23 -6.79
N ASN A 308 -29.05 -12.76 -5.60
CA ASN A 308 -29.95 -13.52 -4.74
C ASN A 308 -29.85 -13.08 -3.26
N GLU A 309 -30.95 -13.22 -2.51
CA GLU A 309 -31.00 -12.96 -1.06
C GLU A 309 -30.04 -13.85 -0.24
N GLU A 310 -29.70 -15.05 -0.72
CA GLU A 310 -28.66 -15.89 -0.10
C GLU A 310 -27.26 -15.28 -0.23
N GLU A 311 -26.95 -14.63 -1.34
CA GLU A 311 -25.65 -13.99 -1.56
C GLU A 311 -25.51 -12.76 -0.66
N LYS A 312 -26.60 -12.01 -0.49
CA LYS A 312 -26.71 -10.90 0.46
C LYS A 312 -26.54 -11.38 1.90
N LYS A 313 -27.20 -12.48 2.31
CA LYS A 313 -26.99 -13.09 3.64
C LYS A 313 -25.57 -13.61 3.86
N ASN A 314 -24.94 -14.18 2.83
CA ASN A 314 -23.55 -14.62 2.89
C ASN A 314 -22.57 -13.44 3.01
N ALA A 315 -22.91 -12.29 2.42
CA ALA A 315 -22.15 -11.04 2.59
C ALA A 315 -22.35 -10.39 3.98
N GLU A 316 -23.41 -10.74 4.71
CA GLU A 316 -23.70 -10.26 6.07
C GLU A 316 -23.00 -11.06 7.17
N SER A 317 -22.65 -12.32 6.89
CA SER A 317 -22.09 -13.22 7.88
C SER A 317 -20.56 -13.16 7.90
N CYS A 318 -19.95 -13.20 9.08
CA CYS A 318 -18.51 -13.44 9.19
C CYS A 318 -18.18 -14.80 8.55
N PRO A 319 -17.43 -14.82 7.44
CA PRO A 319 -17.19 -16.05 6.71
C PRO A 319 -16.35 -17.00 7.58
N ASN A 320 -16.78 -18.27 7.68
CA ASN A 320 -16.02 -19.28 8.43
C ASN A 320 -14.61 -19.40 7.82
N PRO A 321 -13.52 -19.24 8.60
CA PRO A 321 -12.15 -19.29 8.10
C PRO A 321 -11.85 -20.61 7.38
N ILE A 322 -12.40 -21.73 7.87
CA ILE A 322 -12.22 -23.05 7.23
C ILE A 322 -12.85 -23.06 5.83
N LYS A 323 -13.98 -22.38 5.63
CA LYS A 323 -14.62 -22.25 4.31
C LYS A 323 -13.77 -21.36 3.38
N ILE A 324 -13.14 -20.30 3.92
CA ILE A 324 -12.26 -19.42 3.13
C ILE A 324 -11.00 -20.14 2.66
N PHE A 325 -10.29 -20.84 3.55
CA PHE A 325 -9.01 -21.44 3.20
C PHE A 325 -9.15 -22.82 2.53
N CYS A 326 -10.20 -23.58 2.86
CA CYS A 326 -10.34 -24.97 2.42
C CYS A 326 -11.42 -25.21 1.35
N SER A 327 -12.26 -24.22 0.99
CA SER A 327 -13.29 -24.47 -0.05
C SER A 327 -12.72 -24.57 -1.46
N LYS A 328 -13.52 -25.14 -2.38
CA LYS A 328 -13.20 -25.25 -3.81
C LYS A 328 -13.51 -23.97 -4.60
N SER A 329 -13.97 -22.90 -3.97
CA SER A 329 -14.33 -21.64 -4.66
C SER A 329 -13.11 -20.99 -5.33
N SER A 330 -13.35 -20.21 -6.39
CA SER A 330 -12.30 -19.43 -7.08
C SER A 330 -11.59 -18.44 -6.16
N ALA A 331 -12.34 -17.82 -5.24
CA ALA A 331 -11.82 -16.90 -4.23
C ALA A 331 -10.90 -17.62 -3.23
N SER A 332 -11.34 -18.76 -2.68
CA SER A 332 -10.51 -19.62 -1.81
C SER A 332 -9.26 -20.15 -2.50
N CYS A 333 -9.37 -20.44 -3.80
CA CYS A 333 -8.24 -20.86 -4.59
C CYS A 333 -7.17 -19.77 -4.69
N THR A 334 -7.59 -18.53 -4.90
CA THR A 334 -6.68 -17.37 -4.97
C THR A 334 -5.99 -17.15 -3.63
N VAL A 335 -6.74 -17.18 -2.53
CA VAL A 335 -6.19 -17.05 -1.17
C VAL A 335 -5.10 -18.09 -0.90
N ARG A 336 -5.31 -19.37 -1.30
CA ARG A 336 -4.29 -20.41 -1.16
C ARG A 336 -3.04 -20.16 -2.00
N VAL A 337 -3.20 -19.69 -3.24
CA VAL A 337 -2.07 -19.37 -4.12
C VAL A 337 -1.25 -18.21 -3.53
N LEU A 338 -1.91 -17.15 -3.06
CA LEU A 338 -1.24 -15.99 -2.45
C LEU A 338 -0.48 -16.40 -1.19
N LEU A 339 -1.09 -17.19 -0.30
CA LEU A 339 -0.42 -17.74 0.89
C LEU A 339 0.78 -18.63 0.54
N PHE A 340 0.66 -19.43 -0.51
CA PHE A 340 1.75 -20.31 -0.92
C PHE A 340 2.95 -19.53 -1.49
N ILE A 341 2.70 -18.43 -2.19
CA ILE A 341 3.75 -17.56 -2.75
C ILE A 341 4.47 -16.77 -1.64
N THR A 342 3.82 -16.51 -0.50
CA THR A 342 4.42 -15.78 0.64
C THR A 342 5.74 -16.42 1.10
N ILE A 343 5.80 -17.74 1.28
CA ILE A 343 7.00 -18.42 1.80
C ILE A 343 8.23 -18.25 0.86
N PRO A 344 8.19 -18.69 -0.42
CA PRO A 344 9.33 -18.52 -1.32
C PRO A 344 9.65 -17.05 -1.59
N GLY A 345 8.63 -16.18 -1.56
CA GLY A 345 8.78 -14.73 -1.64
C GLY A 345 9.67 -14.16 -0.54
N HIS A 346 9.24 -14.32 0.71
CA HIS A 346 9.98 -13.85 1.87
C HIS A 346 11.36 -14.48 1.99
N LEU A 347 11.52 -15.77 1.67
CA LEU A 347 12.84 -16.40 1.63
C LEU A 347 13.76 -15.75 0.59
N THR A 348 13.23 -15.40 -0.58
CA THR A 348 14.02 -14.71 -1.61
C THR A 348 14.38 -13.29 -1.17
N PHE A 349 13.44 -12.57 -0.54
CA PHE A 349 13.70 -11.22 -0.03
C PHE A 349 14.74 -11.23 1.09
N MET A 350 14.67 -12.20 2.01
CA MET A 350 15.71 -12.40 3.02
C MET A 350 17.07 -12.71 2.38
N PHE A 351 17.12 -13.59 1.38
CA PHE A 351 18.37 -13.87 0.66
C PHE A 351 18.94 -12.62 -0.01
N LEU A 352 18.10 -11.78 -0.62
CA LEU A 352 18.52 -10.52 -1.22
C LEU A 352 19.02 -9.52 -0.16
N ILE A 353 18.34 -9.43 0.99
CA ILE A 353 18.80 -8.61 2.11
C ILE A 353 20.18 -9.10 2.57
N TRP A 354 20.39 -10.40 2.72
CA TRP A 354 21.69 -10.97 3.12
C TRP A 354 22.82 -10.56 2.15
N GLN A 355 22.53 -10.57 0.85
CA GLN A 355 23.49 -10.23 -0.20
C GLN A 355 23.79 -8.72 -0.29
N LEU A 356 22.77 -7.89 -0.10
CA LEU A 356 22.84 -6.45 -0.35
C LEU A 356 23.07 -5.62 0.92
N ALA A 357 22.83 -6.17 2.11
CA ALA A 357 23.08 -5.48 3.36
C ALA A 357 24.58 -5.33 3.60
N ILE A 358 25.00 -4.10 3.89
CA ILE A 358 26.41 -3.71 4.07
C ILE A 358 27.04 -4.45 5.27
N ASP A 359 26.25 -4.74 6.30
CA ASP A 359 26.75 -5.33 7.56
C ASP A 359 26.65 -6.87 7.61
N HIS A 360 26.40 -7.54 6.47
CA HIS A 360 26.26 -9.01 6.36
C HIS A 360 25.48 -9.63 7.54
N ILE A 361 24.21 -9.22 7.66
CA ILE A 361 23.33 -9.63 8.76
C ILE A 361 23.22 -11.17 8.77
N GLN A 362 23.61 -11.80 9.87
CA GLN A 362 23.42 -13.24 10.03
C GLN A 362 21.96 -13.54 10.38
N PHE A 363 21.39 -14.54 9.72
CA PHE A 363 20.02 -14.98 9.97
C PHE A 363 20.03 -16.35 10.65
N PRO A 364 19.93 -16.39 11.99
CA PRO A 364 19.72 -17.65 12.70
C PRO A 364 18.49 -18.37 12.14
N ALA A 365 18.55 -19.71 12.06
CA ALA A 365 17.42 -20.50 11.56
C ALA A 365 16.12 -20.22 12.34
N LEU A 366 16.25 -19.90 13.64
CA LEU A 366 15.12 -19.54 14.51
C LEU A 366 14.48 -18.20 14.11
N PHE A 367 15.28 -17.20 13.72
CA PHE A 367 14.77 -15.93 13.19
C PHE A 367 14.01 -16.16 11.88
N ILE A 368 14.59 -16.94 10.95
CA ILE A 368 13.92 -17.26 9.68
C ILE A 368 12.57 -17.95 9.95
N LEU A 369 12.53 -18.92 10.87
CA LEU A 369 11.30 -19.63 11.23
C LEU A 369 10.24 -18.67 11.79
N TYR A 370 10.58 -17.85 12.79
CA TYR A 370 9.63 -16.92 13.41
C TYR A 370 9.19 -15.82 12.45
N TYR A 371 10.10 -15.30 11.62
CA TYR A 371 9.78 -14.33 10.58
C TYR A 371 8.78 -14.89 9.56
N LEU A 372 8.99 -16.13 9.09
CA LEU A 372 8.06 -16.77 8.15
C LEU A 372 6.69 -17.06 8.78
N ILE A 373 6.66 -17.48 10.05
CA ILE A 373 5.40 -17.67 10.79
C ILE A 373 4.65 -16.34 10.91
N ALA A 374 5.34 -15.26 11.28
CA ALA A 374 4.76 -13.92 11.36
C ALA A 374 4.20 -13.45 10.02
N ALA A 375 4.97 -13.59 8.93
CA ALA A 375 4.53 -13.23 7.58
C ALA A 375 3.29 -14.03 7.14
N LEU A 376 3.26 -15.34 7.42
CA LEU A 376 2.09 -16.18 7.12
C LEU A 376 0.86 -15.78 7.92
N ILE A 377 1.01 -15.49 9.22
CA ILE A 377 -0.08 -15.03 10.08
C ILE A 377 -0.62 -13.70 9.57
N GLN A 378 0.27 -12.75 9.24
CA GLN A 378 -0.11 -11.45 8.71
C GLN A 378 -0.90 -11.59 7.40
N VAL A 379 -0.34 -12.27 6.41
CA VAL A 379 -0.99 -12.44 5.10
C VAL A 379 -2.30 -13.20 5.24
N ALA A 380 -2.37 -14.27 6.04
CA ALA A 380 -3.61 -15.00 6.27
C ALA A 380 -4.69 -14.10 6.90
N THR A 381 -4.31 -13.26 7.85
CA THR A 381 -5.22 -12.32 8.51
C THR A 381 -5.74 -11.27 7.53
N ILE A 382 -4.86 -10.66 6.72
CA ILE A 382 -5.27 -9.66 5.71
C ILE A 382 -6.19 -10.29 4.66
N LEU A 383 -5.86 -11.47 4.14
CA LEU A 383 -6.70 -12.17 3.16
C LEU A 383 -8.06 -12.55 3.75
N TYR A 384 -8.12 -12.92 5.03
CA TYR A 384 -9.36 -13.15 5.73
C TYR A 384 -10.20 -11.86 5.85
N ILE A 385 -9.58 -10.74 6.26
CA ILE A 385 -10.26 -9.44 6.34
C ILE A 385 -10.81 -9.05 4.96
N ALA A 386 -10.05 -9.25 3.87
CA ALA A 386 -10.49 -8.92 2.52
C ALA A 386 -11.76 -9.67 2.09
N GLN A 387 -11.88 -10.96 2.46
CA GLN A 387 -13.05 -11.79 2.15
C GLN A 387 -14.32 -11.33 2.85
N TRP A 388 -14.19 -10.68 4.00
CA TRP A 388 -15.32 -10.13 4.74
C TRP A 388 -15.60 -8.67 4.34
N LEU A 389 -14.55 -7.86 4.21
CA LEU A 389 -14.66 -6.42 3.99
C LEU A 389 -15.21 -6.08 2.61
N VAL A 390 -14.81 -6.79 1.55
CA VAL A 390 -15.27 -6.50 0.18
C VAL A 390 -16.79 -6.70 0.04
N PRO A 391 -17.38 -7.85 0.42
CA PRO A 391 -18.84 -8.02 0.39
C PRO A 391 -19.58 -7.02 1.30
N PHE A 392 -18.99 -6.67 2.45
CA PHE A 392 -19.57 -5.71 3.38
C PHE A 392 -19.65 -4.30 2.78
N VAL A 393 -18.57 -3.81 2.17
CA VAL A 393 -18.52 -2.50 1.49
C VAL A 393 -19.42 -2.51 0.26
N TRP A 394 -19.43 -3.60 -0.52
CA TRP A 394 -20.34 -3.77 -1.65
C TRP A 394 -21.79 -3.61 -1.23
N LYS A 395 -22.19 -4.20 -0.10
CA LYS A 395 -23.55 -4.07 0.45
C LYS A 395 -23.94 -2.63 0.76
N GLN A 396 -22.98 -1.80 1.18
CA GLN A 396 -23.22 -0.39 1.48
C GLN A 396 -23.36 0.48 0.22
N GLY A 397 -23.20 -0.09 -0.98
CA GLY A 397 -23.28 0.64 -2.24
C GLY A 397 -21.99 1.38 -2.60
N HIS A 398 -20.89 1.11 -1.89
CA HIS A 398 -19.58 1.69 -2.18
C HIS A 398 -18.74 0.75 -3.04
N ASP A 399 -17.86 1.33 -3.85
CA ASP A 399 -16.92 0.57 -4.67
C ASP A 399 -15.78 0.01 -3.79
N PRO A 400 -15.66 -1.32 -3.65
CA PRO A 400 -14.65 -1.93 -2.81
C PRO A 400 -13.22 -1.56 -3.19
N ASP A 401 -12.95 -1.23 -4.46
CA ASP A 401 -11.60 -0.85 -4.89
C ASP A 401 -11.17 0.51 -4.31
N ASN A 402 -12.10 1.44 -4.12
CA ASN A 402 -11.80 2.76 -3.54
C ASN A 402 -11.77 2.74 -2.00
N THR A 403 -12.38 1.73 -1.36
CA THR A 403 -12.58 1.71 0.09
C THR A 403 -11.83 0.59 0.81
N CYS A 404 -11.86 -0.65 0.29
CA CYS A 404 -11.28 -1.80 0.97
C CYS A 404 -9.76 -1.81 0.91
N ILE A 405 -9.19 -1.41 -0.22
CA ILE A 405 -7.74 -1.41 -0.44
C ILE A 405 -7.04 -0.55 0.62
N PRO A 406 -7.45 0.71 0.88
CA PRO A 406 -6.90 1.51 1.98
C PRO A 406 -6.94 0.87 3.36
N TYR A 407 -8.02 0.19 3.68
CA TYR A 407 -8.14 -0.49 4.98
C TYR A 407 -7.25 -1.72 5.08
N LEU A 408 -7.10 -2.48 4.00
CA LEU A 408 -6.29 -3.69 3.99
C LEU A 408 -4.79 -3.39 4.01
N THR A 409 -4.34 -2.38 3.28
CA THR A 409 -2.93 -1.94 3.29
C THR A 409 -2.54 -1.41 4.66
N SER A 410 -3.36 -0.52 5.25
CA SER A 410 -3.11 0.01 6.60
C SER A 410 -3.21 -1.03 7.71
N ALA A 411 -4.14 -1.98 7.63
CA ALA A 411 -4.17 -3.13 8.53
C ALA A 411 -2.90 -3.99 8.37
N GLY A 412 -2.41 -4.13 7.14
CA GLY A 412 -1.13 -4.78 6.85
C GLY A 412 0.06 -4.05 7.45
N ASP A 413 0.08 -2.72 7.42
CA ASP A 413 1.12 -1.91 8.05
C ASP A 413 1.18 -2.13 9.56
N PHE A 414 0.01 -2.05 10.21
CA PHE A 414 -0.10 -2.23 11.65
C PHE A 414 0.27 -3.66 12.06
N LEU A 415 -0.36 -4.68 11.46
CA LEU A 415 -0.13 -6.09 11.80
C LEU A 415 1.28 -6.54 11.46
N GLY A 416 1.82 -6.12 10.31
CA GLY A 416 3.17 -6.46 9.89
C GLY A 416 4.22 -5.93 10.85
N THR A 417 4.11 -4.65 11.23
CA THR A 417 5.02 -4.05 12.20
C THR A 417 4.88 -4.68 13.58
N ALA A 418 3.65 -4.94 14.05
CA ALA A 418 3.40 -5.58 15.34
C ALA A 418 4.00 -7.00 15.41
N LEU A 419 3.71 -7.84 14.42
CA LEU A 419 4.19 -9.22 14.36
C LEU A 419 5.70 -9.28 14.18
N LEU A 420 6.27 -8.40 13.35
CA LEU A 420 7.73 -8.29 13.20
C LEU A 420 8.39 -7.92 14.53
N THR A 421 7.87 -6.93 15.25
CA THR A 421 8.39 -6.58 16.58
C THR A 421 8.28 -7.73 17.58
N CYS A 422 7.17 -8.48 17.57
CA CYS A 422 7.04 -9.69 18.39
C CYS A 422 8.10 -10.74 18.06
N VAL A 423 8.45 -10.94 16.78
CA VAL A 423 9.54 -11.86 16.39
C VAL A 423 10.86 -11.45 17.04
N PHE A 424 11.20 -10.17 17.01
CA PHE A 424 12.43 -9.64 17.63
C PHE A 424 12.42 -9.74 19.17
N ILE A 425 11.26 -9.52 19.81
CA ILE A 425 11.11 -9.70 21.27
C ILE A 425 11.27 -11.17 21.69
N LEU A 426 10.78 -12.12 20.87
CA LEU A 426 10.79 -13.55 21.18
C LEU A 426 12.13 -14.23 20.85
N LEU A 427 13.04 -13.54 20.17
CA LEU A 427 14.37 -14.05 19.88
C LEU A 427 15.27 -13.93 21.12
N PRO A 428 15.99 -15.01 21.48
CA PRO A 428 16.82 -15.07 22.67
C PRO A 428 18.12 -14.27 22.58
#